data_AF-A0A0R1MG62-F1
#
_entry.id   AF-A0A0R1MG62-F1
#
_cell.length_a   1.000
_cell.length_b   1.000
_cell.length_c   1.000
_cell.angle_alpha   90.00
_cell.angle_beta   90.00
_cell.angle_gamma   90.00
#
_symmetry.space_group_name_H-M   'P 1'
#
loop_
_entity.id
_entity.type
_entity.pdbx_description
1 polymer ?
#
loop_
_entity_poly.entity_id
_entity_poly.type
_entity_poly.pdbx_seq_one_letter_code
_entity_poly.pdbx_strand_id
1 'polypeptide(L)'
;MITRSRFKQNEKVAVINEFSELITGIIRNIDSYGGNTFYDVKHNDGYIKHIPESSIYSMPKQKSLSRKAMDFSIEYHEDSINELIIVANYVSCVSELEELSAVVYLQDILTKGCSLEKLEIEFSKEIVAAVVALTKKKEETDRVYLRRLKVNDWARVIKIGDFIYKQSLLQINDSAKEKYWKDVYFLENKKVI
;
A
#
# COMPACT_ATOMS: atom_id res chain seq x y z
N MET A 1 -1.46 10.87 -12.04
CA MET A 1 -1.19 11.23 -13.45
C MET A 1 0.31 11.42 -13.63
N ILE A 2 0.98 10.56 -14.40
CA ILE A 2 2.43 10.61 -14.63
C ILE A 2 2.69 11.52 -15.84
N THR A 3 3.49 12.56 -15.67
CA THR A 3 3.84 13.54 -16.71
C THR A 3 5.29 13.39 -17.13
N ARG A 4 5.58 13.49 -18.44
CA ARG A 4 6.96 13.60 -18.94
C ARG A 4 7.46 15.01 -18.68
N SER A 5 8.42 15.16 -17.78
CA SER A 5 9.08 16.41 -17.44
C SER A 5 10.59 16.22 -17.51
N ARG A 6 11.35 17.25 -17.88
CA ARG A 6 12.82 17.20 -17.75
C ARG A 6 13.21 17.04 -16.28
N PHE A 7 13.95 15.99 -16.01
CA PHE A 7 14.38 15.62 -14.66
C PHE A 7 15.65 16.35 -14.21
N LYS A 8 15.80 16.53 -12.89
CA LYS A 8 16.98 17.12 -12.24
C LYS A 8 17.70 16.13 -11.34
N GLN A 9 18.98 16.39 -11.09
CA GLN A 9 19.74 15.65 -10.08
C GLN A 9 19.06 15.79 -8.71
N ASN A 10 19.07 14.72 -7.91
CA ASN A 10 18.37 14.58 -6.64
C ASN A 10 16.83 14.59 -6.73
N GLU A 11 16.25 14.49 -7.92
CA GLU A 11 14.81 14.33 -8.09
C GLU A 11 14.36 12.89 -7.81
N LYS A 12 13.20 12.74 -7.16
CA LYS A 12 12.57 11.43 -6.97
C LYS A 12 11.88 11.00 -8.25
N VAL A 13 12.15 9.78 -8.65
CA VAL A 13 11.65 9.22 -9.90
C VAL A 13 11.21 7.78 -9.72
N ALA A 14 10.32 7.33 -10.59
CA ALA A 14 10.04 5.91 -10.77
C ALA A 14 10.68 5.44 -12.07
N VAL A 15 11.21 4.23 -12.07
CA VAL A 15 11.94 3.61 -13.18
C VAL A 15 11.34 2.24 -13.44
N ILE A 16 11.22 1.86 -14.70
CA ILE A 16 10.92 0.48 -15.08
C ILE A 16 12.23 -0.26 -15.32
N ASN A 17 12.46 -1.37 -14.61
CA ASN A 17 13.64 -2.20 -14.81
C ASN A 17 13.50 -3.13 -16.03
N GLU A 18 14.54 -3.90 -16.33
CA GLU A 18 14.55 -4.86 -17.45
C GLU A 18 13.51 -5.98 -17.34
N PHE A 19 12.99 -6.23 -16.13
CA PHE A 19 11.92 -7.20 -15.85
C PHE A 19 10.52 -6.58 -15.89
N SER A 20 10.38 -5.34 -16.38
CA SER A 20 9.11 -4.59 -16.39
C SER A 20 8.55 -4.28 -15.00
N GLU A 21 9.39 -4.30 -13.96
CA GLU A 21 9.01 -3.95 -12.60
C GLU A 21 9.22 -2.45 -12.34
N LEU A 22 8.30 -1.84 -11.61
CA LEU A 22 8.37 -0.44 -11.22
C LEU A 22 9.19 -0.28 -9.93
N ILE A 23 10.29 0.48 -10.02
CA ILE A 23 11.22 0.74 -8.91
C ILE A 23 11.27 2.25 -8.65
N THR A 24 11.25 2.66 -7.38
CA THR A 24 11.30 4.09 -7.00
C THR A 24 12.68 4.48 -6.49
N GLY A 25 13.30 5.52 -7.04
CA GLY A 25 14.63 5.95 -6.61
C GLY A 25 14.88 7.45 -6.72
N ILE A 26 16.14 7.84 -6.54
CA ILE A 26 16.58 9.23 -6.66
C ILE A 26 17.63 9.33 -7.76
N ILE A 27 17.47 10.29 -8.66
CA ILE A 27 18.48 10.58 -9.69
C ILE A 27 19.77 11.04 -9.01
N ARG A 28 20.85 10.33 -9.29
CA ARG A 28 22.19 10.63 -8.79
C ARG A 28 23.08 11.29 -9.81
N ASN A 29 23.03 10.85 -11.06
CA ASN A 29 23.81 11.46 -12.14
C ASN A 29 22.97 11.55 -13.41
N ILE A 30 23.35 12.49 -14.28
CA ILE A 30 22.71 12.74 -15.57
C ILE A 30 23.84 12.83 -16.60
N ASP A 31 23.87 11.88 -17.51
CA ASP A 31 24.87 11.82 -18.57
C ASP A 31 24.19 11.88 -19.94
N SER A 32 24.96 12.20 -20.98
CA SER A 32 24.45 12.25 -22.36
C SER A 32 25.41 11.54 -23.31
N TYR A 33 24.88 10.63 -24.10
CA TYR A 33 25.66 9.85 -25.08
C TYR A 33 24.89 9.76 -26.40
N GLY A 34 25.54 10.15 -27.51
CA GLY A 34 24.93 10.07 -28.84
C GLY A 34 23.62 10.87 -28.99
N GLY A 35 23.45 11.96 -28.24
CA GLY A 35 22.23 12.77 -28.25
C GLY A 35 21.09 12.25 -27.35
N ASN A 36 21.25 11.09 -26.71
CA ASN A 36 20.30 10.55 -25.73
C ASN A 36 20.74 10.87 -24.30
N THR A 37 19.77 11.19 -23.43
CA THR A 37 20.00 11.45 -22.01
C THR A 37 19.76 10.18 -21.19
N PHE A 38 20.71 9.88 -20.31
CA PHE A 38 20.70 8.73 -19.41
C PHE A 38 20.86 9.17 -17.96
N TYR A 39 20.30 8.38 -17.05
CA TYR A 39 20.29 8.68 -15.63
C TYR A 39 20.77 7.49 -14.80
N ASP A 40 21.51 7.81 -13.75
CA ASP A 40 21.82 6.86 -12.68
C ASP A 40 20.82 7.06 -11.54
N VAL A 41 20.18 5.98 -11.11
CA VAL A 41 19.13 6.01 -10.07
C VAL A 41 19.56 5.16 -8.88
N LYS A 42 19.59 5.79 -7.70
CA LYS A 42 19.84 5.11 -6.43
C LYS A 42 18.54 4.50 -5.89
N HIS A 43 18.54 3.19 -5.69
CA HIS A 43 17.50 2.40 -5.03
C HIS A 43 17.97 1.90 -3.66
N ASN A 44 17.07 1.30 -2.88
CA ASN A 44 17.39 0.63 -1.63
C ASN A 44 18.31 -0.58 -1.84
N ASP A 45 18.11 -1.31 -2.95
CA ASP A 45 18.84 -2.55 -3.27
C ASP A 45 20.12 -2.31 -4.09
N GLY A 46 20.47 -1.04 -4.36
CA GLY A 46 21.69 -0.70 -5.10
C GLY A 46 21.53 0.44 -6.10
N TYR A 47 22.43 0.48 -7.09
CA TYR A 47 22.46 1.51 -8.12
C TYR A 47 22.05 0.92 -9.46
N ILE A 48 21.10 1.58 -10.12
CA ILE A 48 20.73 1.29 -11.50
C ILE A 48 21.39 2.35 -12.37
N LYS A 49 22.32 1.94 -13.23
CA LYS A 49 23.09 2.85 -14.07
C LYS A 49 22.52 2.95 -15.48
N HIS A 50 22.75 4.09 -16.12
CA HIS A 50 22.45 4.31 -17.54
C HIS A 50 21.01 3.98 -17.97
N ILE A 51 20.03 4.46 -17.20
CA ILE A 51 18.61 4.32 -17.56
C ILE A 51 18.24 5.40 -18.59
N PRO A 52 17.67 5.04 -19.75
CA PRO A 52 17.25 6.04 -20.73
C PRO A 52 16.09 6.88 -20.16
N GLU A 53 16.03 8.17 -20.51
CA GLU A 53 14.96 9.08 -20.05
C GLU A 53 13.56 8.51 -20.26
N SER A 54 13.35 7.75 -21.35
CA SER A 54 12.07 7.12 -21.68
C SER A 54 11.58 6.09 -20.64
N SER A 55 12.50 5.54 -19.84
CA SER A 55 12.19 4.58 -18.78
C SER A 55 11.97 5.24 -17.41
N ILE A 56 11.99 6.58 -17.35
CA ILE A 56 11.92 7.36 -16.12
C ILE A 56 10.65 8.19 -16.10
N TYR A 57 10.01 8.18 -14.94
CA TYR A 57 8.74 8.85 -14.69
C TYR A 57 8.88 9.81 -13.52
N SER A 58 8.32 11.02 -13.68
CA SER A 58 8.31 12.01 -12.61
C SER A 58 7.42 11.52 -11.49
N MET A 59 8.01 11.40 -10.30
CA MET A 59 7.17 11.25 -9.13
C MET A 59 6.57 12.62 -8.80
N PRO A 60 5.29 12.68 -8.42
CA PRO A 60 4.73 13.89 -7.85
C PRO A 60 5.66 14.40 -6.74
N LYS A 61 5.96 15.71 -6.71
CA LYS A 61 6.79 16.33 -5.65
C LYS A 61 6.21 16.17 -4.25
N GLN A 62 4.96 15.74 -4.14
CA GLN A 62 4.34 15.31 -2.90
C GLN A 62 4.64 13.80 -2.74
N LYS A 63 5.31 13.40 -1.63
CA LYS A 63 5.25 11.98 -1.21
C LYS A 63 3.75 11.66 -1.16
N SER A 64 3.30 10.80 -2.07
CA SER A 64 1.91 10.35 -2.07
C SER A 64 1.65 9.75 -0.69
N LEU A 65 0.48 10.03 -0.11
CA LEU A 65 0.14 9.63 1.25
C LEU A 65 0.29 8.11 1.45
N SER A 66 -0.07 7.34 0.42
CA SER A 66 0.13 5.89 0.34
C SER A 66 1.61 5.50 0.42
N ARG A 67 2.51 6.25 -0.22
CA ARG A 67 3.95 6.00 -0.13
C ARG A 67 4.51 6.35 1.25
N LYS A 68 4.02 7.43 1.87
CA LYS A 68 4.38 7.74 3.27
C LYS A 68 3.98 6.60 4.20
N ALA A 69 2.76 6.07 4.03
CA ALA A 69 2.26 4.95 4.82
C ALA A 69 3.07 3.66 4.60
N MET A 70 3.43 3.35 3.36
CA MET A 70 4.29 2.20 3.03
C MET A 70 5.69 2.35 3.64
N ASP A 71 6.33 3.52 3.49
CA ASP A 71 7.63 3.80 4.10
C ASP A 71 7.57 3.61 5.62
N PHE A 72 6.49 4.09 6.25
CA PHE A 72 6.26 3.96 7.69
C PHE A 72 6.01 2.50 8.12
N SER A 73 5.27 1.72 7.32
CA SER A 73 4.96 0.34 7.64
C SER A 73 6.19 -0.58 7.54
N ILE A 74 7.17 -0.26 6.69
CA ILE A 74 8.42 -1.05 6.56
C ILE A 74 9.14 -1.19 7.90
N GLU A 75 9.08 -0.19 8.78
CA GLU A 75 9.68 -0.27 10.13
C GLU A 75 9.09 -1.41 10.99
N TYR A 76 7.91 -1.93 10.62
CA TYR A 76 7.13 -2.89 11.40
C TYR A 76 6.83 -4.20 10.66
N HIS A 77 7.11 -4.27 9.36
CA HIS A 77 6.72 -5.36 8.48
C HIS A 77 7.94 -5.95 7.75
N GLU A 78 8.71 -6.79 8.43
CA GLU A 78 9.89 -7.44 7.82
C GLU A 78 9.53 -8.41 6.67
N ASP A 79 8.35 -9.07 6.69
CA ASP A 79 8.02 -10.16 5.74
C ASP A 79 6.68 -10.03 4.97
N SER A 80 5.87 -8.99 5.21
CA SER A 80 4.46 -8.96 4.73
C SER A 80 4.14 -7.91 3.67
N ILE A 81 5.14 -7.20 3.11
CA ILE A 81 4.86 -6.04 2.26
C ILE A 81 4.22 -6.41 0.90
N ASN A 82 4.56 -7.58 0.35
CA ASN A 82 4.04 -8.05 -0.93
C ASN A 82 2.53 -8.30 -0.88
N GLU A 83 2.02 -8.86 0.22
CA GLU A 83 0.58 -9.02 0.46
C GLU A 83 -0.13 -7.67 0.48
N LEU A 84 0.43 -6.70 1.21
CA LEU A 84 -0.14 -5.35 1.32
C LEU A 84 -0.18 -4.62 -0.03
N ILE A 85 0.83 -4.81 -0.89
CA ILE A 85 0.85 -4.23 -2.25
C ILE A 85 -0.31 -4.78 -3.09
N ILE A 86 -0.58 -6.08 -3.02
CA ILE A 86 -1.66 -6.70 -3.81
C ILE A 86 -3.03 -6.24 -3.31
N VAL A 87 -3.23 -6.17 -1.99
CA VAL A 87 -4.45 -5.62 -1.40
C VAL A 87 -4.61 -4.14 -1.76
N ALA A 88 -3.52 -3.35 -1.76
CA ALA A 88 -3.56 -1.95 -2.15
C ALA A 88 -3.94 -1.76 -3.63
N ASN A 89 -3.49 -2.65 -4.52
CA ASN A 89 -3.91 -2.68 -5.93
C ASN A 89 -5.39 -3.04 -6.10
N TYR A 90 -5.92 -3.97 -5.30
CA TYR A 90 -7.35 -4.23 -5.30
C TYR A 90 -8.15 -2.99 -4.86
N VAL A 91 -7.72 -2.36 -3.77
CA VAL A 91 -8.38 -1.18 -3.20
C VAL A 91 -8.35 0.01 -4.16
N SER A 92 -7.26 0.22 -4.89
CA SER A 92 -7.15 1.28 -5.90
C SER A 92 -8.03 1.04 -7.14
N CYS A 93 -8.36 -0.22 -7.46
CA CYS A 93 -9.31 -0.56 -8.52
C CYS A 93 -10.76 -0.25 -8.13
N VAL A 94 -11.10 -0.28 -6.83
CA VAL A 94 -12.48 -0.06 -6.34
C VAL A 94 -12.71 1.34 -5.78
N SER A 95 -11.66 2.15 -5.64
CA SER A 95 -11.73 3.51 -5.10
C SER A 95 -10.56 4.37 -5.59
N GLU A 96 -10.85 5.63 -5.92
CA GLU A 96 -9.86 6.64 -6.31
C GLU A 96 -9.20 7.35 -5.10
N LEU A 97 -9.67 7.08 -3.88
CA LEU A 97 -9.14 7.68 -2.64
C LEU A 97 -7.79 7.07 -2.26
N GLU A 98 -6.74 7.89 -2.29
CA GLU A 98 -5.38 7.48 -1.95
C GLU A 98 -5.22 7.09 -0.46
N GLU A 99 -6.03 7.69 0.41
CA GLU A 99 -6.09 7.42 1.84
C GLU A 99 -6.38 5.94 2.12
N LEU A 100 -7.20 5.28 1.28
CA LEU A 100 -7.50 3.86 1.46
C LEU A 100 -6.27 3.00 1.22
N SER A 101 -5.49 3.29 0.17
CA SER A 101 -4.22 2.60 -0.07
C SER A 101 -3.24 2.86 1.07
N ALA A 102 -3.22 4.07 1.64
CA ALA A 102 -2.43 4.35 2.84
C ALA A 102 -2.85 3.49 4.03
N VAL A 103 -4.15 3.35 4.30
CA VAL A 103 -4.66 2.50 5.39
C VAL A 103 -4.31 1.02 5.16
N VAL A 104 -4.31 0.52 3.92
CA VAL A 104 -3.89 -0.86 3.61
C VAL A 104 -2.47 -1.12 4.14
N TYR A 105 -1.52 -0.23 3.84
CA TYR A 105 -0.15 -0.37 4.33
C TYR A 105 -0.05 -0.32 5.86
N LEU A 106 -1.01 0.31 6.53
CA LEU A 106 -1.02 0.51 7.98
C LEU A 106 -1.86 -0.52 8.75
N GLN A 107 -2.54 -1.46 8.08
CA GLN A 107 -3.65 -2.22 8.67
C GLN A 107 -3.31 -3.05 9.93
N ASP A 108 -2.05 -3.49 10.09
CA ASP A 108 -1.62 -4.35 11.20
C ASP A 108 -0.54 -3.70 12.09
N ILE A 109 -0.13 -2.46 11.81
CA ILE A 109 1.02 -1.83 12.47
C ILE A 109 0.86 -1.74 13.99
N LEU A 110 -0.37 -1.55 14.49
CA LEU A 110 -0.66 -1.49 15.92
C LEU A 110 -0.44 -2.85 16.58
N THR A 111 -0.80 -3.94 15.89
CA THR A 111 -0.49 -5.30 16.34
C THR A 111 1.01 -5.61 16.26
N LYS A 112 1.73 -4.96 15.34
CA LYS A 112 3.19 -5.07 15.17
C LYS A 112 4.01 -4.16 16.10
N GLY A 113 3.36 -3.46 17.04
CA GLY A 113 4.05 -2.70 18.09
C GLY A 113 4.18 -1.19 17.85
N CYS A 114 3.57 -0.66 16.78
CA CYS A 114 3.42 0.80 16.64
C CYS A 114 2.45 1.34 17.72
N SER A 115 2.81 2.45 18.37
CA SER A 115 1.90 3.11 19.31
C SER A 115 0.84 3.95 18.58
N LEU A 116 -0.36 4.02 19.16
CA LEU A 116 -1.44 4.85 18.61
C LEU A 116 -1.02 6.33 18.53
N GLU A 117 -0.32 6.82 19.54
CA GLU A 117 0.19 8.20 19.59
C GLU A 117 1.13 8.52 18.41
N LYS A 118 2.06 7.61 18.08
CA LYS A 118 2.96 7.79 16.92
C LYS A 118 2.15 7.82 15.62
N LEU A 119 1.11 7.01 15.52
CA LEU A 119 0.23 6.98 14.34
C LEU A 119 -0.56 8.28 14.17
N GLU A 120 -1.09 8.83 15.28
CA GLU A 120 -1.85 10.09 15.30
C GLU A 120 -1.02 11.32 14.96
N ILE A 121 0.30 11.30 15.22
CA ILE A 121 1.23 12.34 14.81
C ILE A 121 1.44 12.32 13.29
N GLU A 122 1.45 11.13 12.69
CA GLU A 122 1.88 10.95 11.30
C GLU A 122 0.73 10.96 10.28
N PHE A 123 -0.49 10.64 10.69
CA PHE A 123 -1.62 10.45 9.77
C PHE A 123 -2.90 11.12 10.23
N SER A 124 -3.83 11.35 9.29
CA SER A 124 -5.10 12.00 9.59
C SER A 124 -5.98 11.15 10.50
N LYS A 125 -6.95 11.78 11.16
CA LYS A 125 -7.88 11.10 12.07
C LYS A 125 -8.68 10.00 11.37
N GLU A 126 -9.02 10.18 10.11
CA GLU A 126 -9.77 9.21 9.30
C GLU A 126 -8.95 7.95 9.05
N ILE A 127 -7.65 8.11 8.72
CA ILE A 127 -6.71 6.99 8.54
C ILE A 127 -6.52 6.25 9.85
N VAL A 128 -6.24 6.98 10.94
CA VAL A 128 -6.06 6.41 12.28
C VAL A 128 -7.32 5.63 12.70
N ALA A 129 -8.50 6.22 12.50
CA ALA A 129 -9.78 5.58 12.84
C ALA A 129 -9.99 4.27 12.06
N ALA A 130 -9.60 4.23 10.78
CA ALA A 130 -9.68 3.03 9.97
C ALA A 130 -8.68 1.95 10.41
N VAL A 131 -7.43 2.32 10.73
CA VAL A 131 -6.41 1.39 11.25
C VAL A 131 -6.84 0.81 12.61
N VAL A 132 -7.37 1.64 13.51
CA VAL A 132 -7.93 1.20 14.80
C VAL A 132 -9.12 0.27 14.58
N ALA A 133 -9.97 0.55 13.59
CA ALA A 133 -11.08 -0.33 13.21
C ALA A 133 -10.57 -1.70 12.71
N LEU A 134 -9.51 -1.72 11.90
CA LEU A 134 -8.87 -2.93 11.36
C LEU A 134 -8.12 -3.75 12.42
N THR A 135 -7.64 -3.11 13.48
CA THR A 135 -6.93 -3.80 14.56
C THR A 135 -7.92 -4.58 15.44
N LYS A 136 -7.90 -5.91 15.36
CA LYS A 136 -8.73 -6.79 16.21
C LYS A 136 -8.23 -6.75 17.66
N LYS A 137 -9.14 -6.60 18.63
CA LYS A 137 -8.77 -6.63 20.05
C LYS A 137 -8.57 -8.07 20.54
N LYS A 138 -7.66 -8.27 21.50
CA LYS A 138 -7.23 -9.60 21.98
C LYS A 138 -8.38 -10.52 22.41
N GLU A 139 -9.42 -9.97 23.03
CA GLU A 139 -10.58 -10.72 23.54
C GLU A 139 -11.84 -10.55 22.67
N GLU A 140 -11.74 -9.88 21.53
CA GLU A 140 -12.87 -9.63 20.64
C GLU A 140 -13.17 -10.86 19.78
N THR A 141 -14.43 -11.30 19.79
CA THR A 141 -14.88 -12.38 18.91
C THR A 141 -14.93 -11.91 17.45
N ASP A 142 -14.76 -12.84 16.51
CA ASP A 142 -14.82 -12.54 15.06
C ASP A 142 -16.09 -11.76 14.68
N ARG A 143 -17.24 -12.14 15.23
CA ARG A 143 -18.51 -11.50 14.90
C ARG A 143 -18.61 -10.06 15.44
N VAL A 144 -18.06 -9.79 16.62
CA VAL A 144 -18.01 -8.42 17.18
C VAL A 144 -17.03 -7.56 16.37
N TYR A 145 -15.88 -8.12 16.01
CA TYR A 145 -14.90 -7.47 15.15
C TYR A 145 -15.49 -7.10 13.78
N LEU A 146 -16.12 -8.05 13.07
CA LEU A 146 -16.75 -7.78 11.78
C LEU A 146 -17.87 -6.74 11.87
N ARG A 147 -18.66 -6.73 12.96
CA ARG A 147 -19.67 -5.68 13.19
C ARG A 147 -19.05 -4.30 13.33
N ARG A 148 -17.94 -4.19 14.08
CA ARG A 148 -17.20 -2.92 14.24
C ARG A 148 -16.63 -2.44 12.92
N LEU A 149 -16.09 -3.34 12.09
CA LEU A 149 -15.63 -3.00 10.74
C LEU A 149 -16.75 -2.43 9.88
N LYS A 150 -17.99 -2.94 9.98
CA LYS A 150 -19.11 -2.42 9.17
C LYS A 150 -19.45 -0.95 9.41
N VAL A 151 -19.15 -0.44 10.60
CA VAL A 151 -19.36 0.96 10.98
C VAL A 151 -18.34 1.90 10.34
N ASN A 152 -17.16 1.39 9.98
CA ASN A 152 -16.11 2.17 9.32
C ASN A 152 -15.98 1.74 7.84
N ASP A 153 -16.44 2.60 6.94
CA ASP A 153 -16.48 2.30 5.51
C ASP A 153 -15.11 1.94 4.92
N TRP A 154 -14.04 2.62 5.37
CA TRP A 154 -12.68 2.40 4.89
C TRP A 154 -12.15 1.04 5.33
N ALA A 155 -12.27 0.73 6.62
CA ALA A 155 -11.86 -0.54 7.20
C ALA A 155 -12.63 -1.72 6.59
N ARG A 156 -13.92 -1.53 6.30
CA ARG A 156 -14.74 -2.55 5.64
C ARG A 156 -14.24 -2.88 4.24
N VAL A 157 -14.02 -1.87 3.39
CA VAL A 157 -13.54 -2.07 2.01
C VAL A 157 -12.19 -2.77 2.00
N ILE A 158 -11.29 -2.34 2.87
CA ILE A 158 -9.96 -2.94 2.98
C ILE A 158 -10.03 -4.39 3.44
N LYS A 159 -10.88 -4.70 4.43
CA LYS A 159 -11.00 -6.09 4.92
C LYS A 159 -11.62 -7.04 3.89
N ILE A 160 -12.53 -6.55 3.06
CA ILE A 160 -13.06 -7.31 1.92
C ILE A 160 -11.92 -7.63 0.94
N GLY A 161 -11.08 -6.65 0.61
CA GLY A 161 -9.90 -6.86 -0.24
C GLY A 161 -8.93 -7.88 0.34
N ASP A 162 -8.64 -7.80 1.64
CA ASP A 162 -7.80 -8.75 2.38
C ASP A 162 -8.35 -10.20 2.30
N PHE A 163 -9.66 -10.39 2.46
CA PHE A 163 -10.26 -11.72 2.35
C PHE A 163 -10.27 -12.26 0.91
N ILE A 164 -10.57 -11.43 -0.08
CA ILE A 164 -10.51 -11.82 -1.50
C ILE A 164 -9.08 -12.24 -1.87
N TYR A 165 -8.08 -11.46 -1.44
CA TYR A 165 -6.68 -11.80 -1.61
C TYR A 165 -6.36 -13.18 -1.02
N LYS A 166 -6.70 -13.39 0.26
CA LYS A 166 -6.44 -14.65 0.98
C LYS A 166 -7.11 -15.85 0.33
N GLN A 167 -8.30 -15.69 -0.23
CA GLN A 167 -8.96 -16.75 -0.99
C GLN A 167 -8.26 -17.07 -2.31
N SER A 168 -7.79 -16.05 -3.02
CA SER A 168 -7.22 -16.18 -4.37
C SER A 168 -5.80 -16.76 -4.39
N LEU A 169 -4.98 -16.44 -3.38
CA LEU A 169 -3.53 -16.70 -3.43
C LEU A 169 -3.02 -17.66 -2.35
N LEU A 170 -3.73 -17.81 -1.23
CA LEU A 170 -3.31 -18.81 -0.25
C LEU A 170 -3.84 -20.20 -0.66
N GLN A 171 -2.99 -21.22 -0.55
CA GLN A 171 -3.41 -22.62 -0.58
C GLN A 171 -4.15 -22.97 0.71
N ILE A 172 -5.28 -22.32 0.95
CA ILE A 172 -6.16 -22.58 2.09
C ILE A 172 -7.18 -23.65 1.74
N ASN A 173 -7.56 -24.43 2.75
CA ASN A 173 -8.60 -25.44 2.61
C ASN A 173 -9.99 -24.82 2.33
N ASP A 174 -10.91 -25.64 1.82
CA ASP A 174 -12.23 -25.18 1.42
C ASP A 174 -13.07 -24.61 2.57
N SER A 175 -12.87 -25.13 3.79
CA SER A 175 -13.54 -24.62 5.00
C SER A 175 -13.14 -23.17 5.30
N ALA A 176 -11.86 -22.82 5.16
CA ALA A 176 -11.37 -21.46 5.32
C ALA A 176 -11.88 -20.54 4.21
N LYS A 177 -11.93 -21.01 2.96
CA LYS A 177 -12.52 -20.26 1.84
C LYS A 177 -13.99 -19.95 2.09
N GLU A 178 -14.76 -20.94 2.53
CA GLU A 178 -16.19 -20.78 2.86
C GLU A 178 -16.40 -19.77 3.99
N LYS A 179 -15.55 -19.81 5.03
CA LYS A 179 -15.57 -18.80 6.10
C LYS A 179 -15.35 -17.40 5.54
N TYR A 180 -14.32 -17.18 4.71
CA TYR A 180 -14.05 -15.88 4.12
C TYR A 180 -15.20 -15.38 3.24
N TRP A 181 -15.88 -16.27 2.50
CA TRP A 181 -17.06 -15.89 1.71
C TRP A 181 -18.22 -15.42 2.58
N LYS A 182 -18.47 -16.12 3.69
CA LYS A 182 -19.49 -15.71 4.68
C LYS A 182 -19.14 -14.35 5.30
N ASP A 183 -17.86 -14.13 5.60
CA ASP A 183 -17.38 -12.88 6.18
C ASP A 183 -17.48 -11.72 5.16
N VAL A 184 -17.09 -11.91 3.90
CA VAL A 184 -17.27 -10.93 2.81
C VAL A 184 -18.75 -10.59 2.63
N TYR A 185 -19.61 -11.59 2.48
CA TYR A 185 -21.05 -11.39 2.34
C TYR A 185 -21.65 -10.62 3.52
N PHE A 186 -21.21 -10.94 4.75
CA PHE A 186 -21.64 -10.22 5.93
C PHE A 186 -21.21 -8.73 5.91
N LEU A 187 -19.99 -8.44 5.45
CA LEU A 187 -19.46 -7.09 5.34
C LEU A 187 -20.18 -6.29 4.25
N GLU A 188 -20.38 -6.86 3.06
CA GLU A 188 -21.08 -6.19 1.94
C GLU A 188 -22.53 -5.80 2.27
N ASN A 189 -23.22 -6.65 3.04
CA ASN A 189 -24.58 -6.38 3.47
C ASN A 189 -24.64 -5.24 4.49
N LYS A 190 -24.78 -3.98 4.07
CA LYS A 190 -24.78 -2.81 4.96
C LYS A 190 -25.85 -2.80 6.07
N LYS A 191 -26.85 -3.67 6.03
CA LYS A 191 -27.82 -3.84 7.13
C LYS A 191 -27.11 -4.38 8.38
N VAL A 192 -27.10 -3.59 9.45
CA VAL A 192 -26.75 -4.04 10.79
C VAL A 192 -28.03 -4.64 11.39
N ILE A 193 -28.05 -5.96 11.56
CA ILE A 193 -29.10 -6.68 12.31
C ILE A 193 -28.65 -6.83 13.76
#